data_AF-A0A193FWT2-F1
#
_entry.id   AF-A0A193FWT2-F1
#
_cell.length_a   1.000
_cell.length_b   1.000
_cell.length_c   1.000
_cell.angle_alpha   90.00
_cell.angle_beta   90.00
_cell.angle_gamma   90.00
#
_symmetry.space_group_name_H-M   'P 1'
#
loop_
_entity.id
_entity.type
_entity.pdbx_description
1 polymer ?
#
loop_
_entity_poly.entity_id
_entity_poly.type
_entity_poly.pdbx_seq_one_letter_code
_entity_poly.pdbx_strand_id
1 'polypeptide(L)'
;MSARPDAERDNMNPSIDTGPDAQGLFTGVRTGPLALGFCLAAVLALSVHAAMLQLLHVPYPSERLTAFLPEAINTMLMMWGALWLARCLHKRFPRRSLVFRTGILLLLVSTLNETLRGWFMNGYCASAPHAWAYFAISALPRLAPYAVVALVASGAGPRLAHGWQRGVGAAVLGLALALAMPSLSAWLDSAVVVRFQDWAPTEGWCQLPYGWKVVLPAYLTFIAEPALACLFCMACAAPALPAKGLERPMAFMLMILALKKQLLMAVFYAVYSSMPALTALASMGQFSLEFAILGFLVAVSWDHAARSRPGATAAVRH
;
A
#
# COMPACT_ATOMS: atom_id res chain seq x y z
N MET A 1 -47.92 -9.30 61.57
CA MET A 1 -48.52 -8.58 60.42
C MET A 1 -48.12 -7.12 60.48
N SER A 2 -47.07 -6.75 59.75
CA SER A 2 -46.77 -5.35 59.43
C SER A 2 -46.00 -5.39 58.10
N ALA A 3 -46.71 -5.03 57.04
CA ALA A 3 -46.20 -5.01 55.68
C ALA A 3 -45.33 -3.76 55.49
N ARG A 4 -44.13 -3.94 54.94
CA ARG A 4 -43.31 -2.85 54.40
C ARG A 4 -43.25 -3.00 52.87
N PRO A 5 -43.54 -1.94 52.10
CA PRO A 5 -43.56 -1.99 50.65
C PRO A 5 -42.15 -1.78 50.07
N ASP A 6 -41.85 -2.61 49.08
CA ASP A 6 -41.19 -2.34 47.80
C ASP A 6 -40.35 -1.06 47.68
N ALA A 7 -39.05 -1.26 47.53
CA ALA A 7 -38.13 -0.31 46.89
C ALA A 7 -37.25 -1.06 45.89
N GLU A 8 -37.90 -1.61 44.87
CA GLU A 8 -37.29 -2.07 43.63
C GLU A 8 -36.86 -0.84 42.82
N ARG A 9 -35.68 -0.29 43.14
CA ARG A 9 -34.96 0.62 42.23
C ARG A 9 -34.05 -0.22 41.37
N ASP A 10 -34.65 -0.76 40.32
CA ASP A 10 -33.95 -1.34 39.19
C ASP A 10 -33.03 -0.26 38.59
N ASN A 11 -31.73 -0.45 38.81
CA ASN A 11 -30.67 0.28 38.14
C ASN A 11 -30.71 -0.08 36.65
N MET A 12 -31.58 0.58 35.89
CA MET A 12 -31.39 0.76 34.45
C MET A 12 -30.22 1.70 34.24
N ASN A 13 -29.01 1.15 34.42
CA ASN A 13 -27.83 1.72 33.82
C ASN A 13 -27.92 1.31 32.35
N PRO A 14 -28.24 2.23 31.41
CA PRO A 14 -28.17 1.88 30.00
C PRO A 14 -26.73 1.49 29.75
N SER A 15 -26.49 0.19 29.57
CA SER A 15 -25.27 -0.29 28.95
C SER A 15 -25.24 0.38 27.59
N ILE A 16 -24.52 1.50 27.49
CA ILE A 16 -24.16 2.10 26.23
C ILE A 16 -23.38 1.00 25.53
N ASP A 17 -24.08 0.26 24.70
CA ASP A 17 -23.54 -0.73 23.80
C ASP A 17 -22.68 0.07 22.83
N THR A 18 -21.45 0.40 23.26
CA THR A 18 -20.40 0.89 22.37
C THR A 18 -20.07 -0.28 21.48
N GLY A 19 -20.92 -0.48 20.48
CA GLY A 19 -20.80 -1.59 19.56
C GLY A 19 -19.39 -1.62 18.99
N PRO A 20 -18.93 -2.79 18.50
CA PRO A 20 -17.57 -2.98 17.98
C PRO A 20 -17.18 -1.98 16.86
N ASP A 21 -18.13 -1.25 16.29
CA ASP A 21 -17.91 -0.20 15.29
C ASP A 21 -17.44 1.16 15.86
N ALA A 22 -17.44 1.36 17.19
CA ALA A 22 -17.06 2.63 17.83
C ALA A 22 -15.54 2.84 17.97
N GLN A 23 -14.71 1.84 17.67
CA GLN A 23 -13.25 1.98 17.71
C GLN A 23 -12.73 2.57 16.40
N GLY A 24 -12.55 3.90 16.34
CA GLY A 24 -11.93 4.59 15.20
C GLY A 24 -10.57 4.02 14.79
N LEU A 25 -10.15 4.19 13.53
CA LEU A 25 -8.91 3.57 12.97
C LEU A 25 -7.64 3.82 13.80
N PHE A 26 -7.55 4.95 14.48
CA PHE A 26 -6.40 5.37 15.28
C PHE A 26 -6.67 5.27 16.80
N THR A 27 -7.71 4.55 17.22
CA THR A 27 -7.93 4.28 18.65
C THR A 27 -6.82 3.38 19.17
N GLY A 28 -5.99 3.89 20.07
CA GLY A 28 -4.87 3.11 20.62
C GLY A 28 -3.52 3.80 20.50
N VAL A 29 -3.39 4.82 19.65
CA VAL A 29 -2.12 5.49 19.37
C VAL A 29 -2.18 6.98 19.71
N ARG A 30 -1.08 7.54 20.21
CA ARG A 30 -0.94 9.00 20.39
C ARG A 30 -0.61 9.67 19.07
N THR A 31 -1.41 10.66 18.68
CA THR A 31 -1.30 11.35 17.38
C THR A 31 0.02 12.09 17.21
N GLY A 32 0.53 12.78 18.24
CA GLY A 32 1.78 13.55 18.17
C GLY A 32 3.01 12.69 17.79
N PRO A 33 3.37 11.66 18.59
CA PRO A 33 4.48 10.77 18.26
C PRO A 33 4.29 10.03 16.93
N LEU A 34 3.04 9.66 16.60
CA LEU A 34 2.72 9.02 15.33
C LEU A 34 2.98 9.95 14.14
N ALA A 35 2.53 11.20 14.22
CA ALA A 35 2.73 12.19 13.16
C ALA A 35 4.22 12.49 12.95
N LEU A 36 4.99 12.66 14.03
CA LEU A 36 6.43 12.86 13.94
C LEU A 36 7.14 11.66 13.30
N GLY A 37 6.85 10.44 13.79
CA GLY A 37 7.44 9.22 13.25
C GLY A 37 7.05 8.97 11.79
N PHE A 38 5.80 9.27 11.42
CA PHE A 38 5.32 9.21 10.04
C PHE A 38 6.06 10.19 9.12
N CYS A 39 6.21 11.46 9.52
CA CYS A 39 6.93 12.45 8.73
C CYS A 39 8.39 12.03 8.52
N LEU A 40 9.05 11.55 9.57
CA LEU A 40 10.42 11.02 9.48
C LEU A 40 10.50 9.80 8.55
N ALA A 41 9.57 8.84 8.68
CA ALA A 41 9.51 7.67 7.83
C ALA A 41 9.38 8.04 6.34
N ALA A 42 8.48 8.98 6.02
CA ALA A 42 8.25 9.40 4.65
C ALA A 42 9.44 10.15 4.05
N VAL A 43 10.06 11.06 4.81
CA VAL A 43 11.25 11.79 4.36
C VAL A 43 12.43 10.83 4.13
N LEU A 44 12.71 9.95 5.10
CA LEU A 44 13.82 9.01 5.01
C LEU A 44 13.64 8.00 3.87
N ALA A 45 12.43 7.47 3.69
CA ALA A 45 12.13 6.53 2.61
C ALA A 45 12.45 7.13 1.24
N LEU A 46 11.90 8.30 0.92
CA LEU A 46 12.14 8.93 -0.39
C LEU A 46 13.58 9.45 -0.52
N SER A 47 14.24 9.83 0.58
CA SER A 47 15.65 10.24 0.56
C SER A 47 16.56 9.13 0.07
N VAL A 48 16.24 7.86 0.35
CA VAL A 48 17.02 6.73 -0.17
C VAL A 48 17.00 6.70 -1.69
N HIS A 49 15.81 6.77 -2.29
CA HIS A 49 15.67 6.81 -3.74
C HIS A 49 16.38 8.04 -4.34
N ALA A 50 16.17 9.21 -3.77
CA ALA A 50 16.80 10.45 -4.23
C ALA A 50 18.34 10.40 -4.13
N ALA A 51 18.88 9.87 -3.02
CA ALA A 51 20.32 9.75 -2.82
C ALA A 51 20.96 8.71 -3.76
N MET A 52 20.32 7.56 -3.94
CA MET A 52 20.79 6.55 -4.89
C MET A 52 20.84 7.10 -6.32
N LEU A 53 19.81 7.84 -6.71
CA LEU A 53 19.70 8.37 -8.06
C LEU A 53 20.61 9.58 -8.31
N GLN A 54 20.66 10.55 -7.39
CA GLN A 54 21.38 11.82 -7.60
C GLN A 54 22.83 11.81 -7.09
N LEU A 55 23.14 11.07 -6.02
CA LEU A 55 24.48 11.06 -5.42
C LEU A 55 25.28 9.84 -5.88
N LEU A 56 24.65 8.65 -5.86
CA LEU A 56 25.30 7.40 -6.24
C LEU A 56 25.19 7.10 -7.74
N HIS A 57 24.50 7.95 -8.50
CA HIS A 57 24.32 7.82 -9.95
C HIS A 57 23.78 6.44 -10.37
N VAL A 58 22.97 5.81 -9.51
CA VAL A 58 22.33 4.54 -9.81
C VAL A 58 21.30 4.77 -10.92
N PRO A 59 21.36 4.04 -12.05
CA PRO A 59 20.46 4.27 -13.17
C PRO A 59 19.01 3.98 -12.78
N TYR A 60 18.07 4.74 -13.34
CA TYR A 60 16.64 4.49 -13.18
C TYR A 60 16.25 3.21 -13.95
N PRO A 61 15.48 2.29 -13.35
CA PRO A 61 15.05 1.07 -14.04
C PRO A 61 13.99 1.42 -15.08
N SER A 62 14.43 1.57 -16.33
CA SER A 62 13.58 1.91 -17.48
C SER A 62 13.17 0.68 -18.30
N GLU A 63 13.95 -0.40 -18.23
CA GLU A 63 13.67 -1.65 -18.93
C GLU A 63 12.43 -2.34 -18.33
N ARG A 64 11.45 -2.70 -19.17
CA ARG A 64 10.32 -3.53 -18.75
C ARG A 64 10.70 -4.99 -18.86
N LEU A 65 10.54 -5.74 -17.78
CA LEU A 65 10.70 -7.19 -17.81
C LEU A 65 9.56 -7.82 -18.63
N THR A 66 9.89 -8.48 -19.74
CA THR A 66 8.92 -9.17 -20.61
C THR A 66 8.69 -10.63 -20.21
N ALA A 67 9.54 -11.16 -19.33
CA ALA A 67 9.44 -12.54 -18.86
C ALA A 67 8.17 -12.76 -18.02
N PHE A 68 7.43 -13.83 -18.34
CA PHE A 68 6.19 -14.19 -17.64
C PHE A 68 6.42 -14.54 -16.17
N LEU A 69 7.51 -15.25 -15.85
CA LEU A 69 7.73 -15.80 -14.51
C LEU A 69 7.85 -14.71 -13.41
N PRO A 70 8.68 -13.65 -13.57
CA PRO A 70 8.68 -12.53 -12.64
C PRO A 70 7.32 -11.88 -12.42
N GLU A 71 6.55 -11.66 -13.50
CA GLU A 71 5.23 -11.02 -13.40
C GLU A 71 4.23 -11.93 -12.68
N ALA A 72 4.26 -13.23 -12.96
CA ALA A 72 3.43 -14.22 -12.29
C ALA A 72 3.70 -14.28 -10.80
N ILE A 73 4.96 -14.41 -10.38
CA ILE A 73 5.34 -14.48 -8.97
C ILE A 73 4.98 -13.18 -8.24
N ASN A 74 5.28 -12.02 -8.84
CA ASN A 74 4.93 -10.74 -8.23
C ASN A 74 3.41 -10.56 -8.07
N THR A 75 2.62 -11.01 -9.05
CA THR A 75 1.16 -10.97 -8.96
C THR A 75 0.62 -11.93 -7.89
N MET A 76 1.23 -13.11 -7.71
CA MET A 76 0.91 -14.02 -6.60
C MET A 76 1.21 -13.40 -5.23
N LEU A 77 2.38 -12.78 -5.08
CA LEU A 77 2.77 -12.10 -3.84
C LEU A 77 1.85 -10.91 -3.52
N MET A 78 1.53 -10.11 -4.53
CA MET A 78 0.57 -9.01 -4.40
C MET A 78 -0.81 -9.51 -3.99
N MET A 79 -1.31 -10.59 -4.62
CA MET A 79 -2.59 -11.20 -4.27
C MET A 79 -2.58 -11.74 -2.84
N TRP A 80 -1.47 -12.34 -2.40
CA TRP A 80 -1.30 -12.76 -1.01
C TRP A 80 -1.42 -11.60 -0.02
N GLY A 81 -0.70 -10.49 -0.28
CA GLY A 81 -0.80 -9.26 0.51
C GLY A 81 -2.22 -8.68 0.51
N ALA A 82 -2.87 -8.64 -0.66
CA ALA A 82 -4.23 -8.12 -0.82
C ALA A 82 -5.27 -8.97 -0.09
N LEU A 83 -5.19 -10.30 -0.15
CA LEU A 83 -6.05 -11.22 0.60
C LEU A 83 -5.87 -11.08 2.11
N TRP A 84 -4.67 -10.79 2.57
CA TRP A 84 -4.38 -10.55 3.97
C TRP A 84 -4.98 -9.21 4.43
N LEU A 85 -4.76 -8.13 3.68
CA LEU A 85 -5.32 -6.81 3.97
C LEU A 85 -6.85 -6.79 3.88
N ALA A 86 -7.44 -7.46 2.89
CA ALA A 86 -8.89 -7.62 2.76
C ALA A 86 -9.53 -8.28 4.00
N ARG A 87 -8.85 -9.24 4.61
CA ARG A 87 -9.30 -9.86 5.86
C ARG A 87 -9.21 -8.90 7.04
N CYS A 88 -8.14 -8.11 7.11
CA CYS A 88 -8.01 -7.08 8.14
C CYS A 88 -9.14 -6.06 8.03
N LEU A 89 -9.45 -5.61 6.81
CA LEU A 89 -10.60 -4.74 6.52
C LEU A 89 -11.92 -5.40 6.91
N HIS A 90 -12.12 -6.69 6.60
CA HIS A 90 -13.33 -7.40 6.99
C HIS A 90 -13.51 -7.49 8.51
N LYS A 91 -12.43 -7.78 9.25
CA LYS A 91 -12.46 -7.81 10.72
C LYS A 91 -12.69 -6.42 11.31
N ARG A 92 -12.13 -5.37 10.70
CA ARG A 92 -12.26 -3.99 11.18
C ARG A 92 -13.63 -3.40 10.87
N PHE A 93 -14.24 -3.80 9.77
CA PHE A 93 -15.50 -3.28 9.28
C PHE A 93 -16.48 -4.43 8.94
N PRO A 94 -16.90 -5.24 9.93
CA PRO A 94 -17.69 -6.44 9.69
C PRO A 94 -19.07 -6.14 9.09
N ARG A 95 -19.70 -5.03 9.49
CA ARG A 95 -21.03 -4.61 9.04
C ARG A 95 -21.03 -3.82 7.73
N ARG A 96 -19.87 -3.44 7.20
CA ARG A 96 -19.80 -2.64 5.95
C ARG A 96 -19.93 -3.53 4.72
N SER A 97 -20.51 -2.99 3.65
CA SER A 97 -20.75 -3.71 2.40
C SER A 97 -19.45 -4.19 1.74
N LEU A 98 -19.56 -5.19 0.85
CA LEU A 98 -18.44 -5.66 0.04
C LEU A 98 -17.87 -4.52 -0.81
N VAL A 99 -18.74 -3.71 -1.43
CA VAL A 99 -18.35 -2.56 -2.27
C VAL A 99 -17.49 -1.57 -1.49
N PHE A 100 -17.87 -1.25 -0.25
CA PHE A 100 -17.09 -0.35 0.61
C PHE A 100 -15.69 -0.89 0.91
N ARG A 101 -15.59 -2.18 1.27
CA ARG A 101 -14.30 -2.84 1.56
C ARG A 101 -13.42 -2.95 0.32
N THR A 102 -14.00 -3.29 -0.83
CA THR A 102 -13.32 -3.29 -2.13
C THR A 102 -12.84 -1.90 -2.50
N GLY A 103 -13.65 -0.86 -2.28
CA GLY A 103 -13.28 0.54 -2.53
C GLY A 103 -12.09 0.99 -1.69
N ILE A 104 -12.08 0.68 -0.38
CA ILE A 104 -10.92 0.97 0.47
C ILE A 104 -9.69 0.21 0.00
N LEU A 105 -9.82 -1.09 -0.27
CA LEU A 105 -8.67 -1.90 -0.70
C LEU A 105 -8.10 -1.41 -2.04
N LEU A 106 -8.98 -1.08 -3.00
CA LEU A 106 -8.58 -0.48 -4.27
C LEU A 106 -7.82 0.83 -4.03
N LEU A 107 -8.39 1.73 -3.24
CA LEU A 107 -7.76 3.01 -2.92
C LEU A 107 -6.38 2.81 -2.29
N LEU A 108 -6.25 1.93 -1.29
CA LEU A 108 -4.98 1.67 -0.61
C LEU A 108 -3.94 1.06 -1.56
N VAL A 109 -4.35 0.10 -2.39
CA VAL A 109 -3.43 -0.57 -3.33
C VAL A 109 -3.01 0.37 -4.45
N SER A 110 -3.93 1.14 -5.03
CA SER A 110 -3.60 2.07 -6.13
C SER A 110 -2.72 3.23 -5.67
N THR A 111 -2.99 3.76 -4.48
CA THR A 111 -2.19 4.85 -3.89
C THR A 111 -0.81 4.35 -3.44
N LEU A 112 -0.71 3.15 -2.86
CA LEU A 112 0.58 2.54 -2.54
C LEU A 112 1.42 2.27 -3.80
N ASN A 113 0.77 1.98 -4.93
CA ASN A 113 1.41 1.81 -6.24
C ASN A 113 1.52 3.13 -7.04
N GLU A 114 1.42 4.28 -6.38
CA GLU A 114 1.78 5.60 -6.91
C GLU A 114 1.00 5.99 -8.17
N THR A 115 -0.29 5.64 -8.25
CA THR A 115 -1.06 5.87 -9.48
C THR A 115 -1.33 7.36 -9.71
N LEU A 116 -1.69 8.10 -8.66
CA LEU A 116 -1.94 9.54 -8.73
C LEU A 116 -0.63 10.33 -8.79
N ARG A 117 0.40 9.94 -8.04
CA ARG A 117 1.75 10.52 -8.11
C ARG A 117 2.33 10.33 -9.50
N GLY A 118 2.18 9.15 -10.09
CA GLY A 118 2.62 8.88 -11.46
C GLY A 118 1.90 9.79 -12.46
N TRP A 119 0.58 9.94 -12.35
CA TRP A 119 -0.16 10.90 -13.18
C TRP A 119 0.34 12.34 -12.99
N PHE A 120 0.42 12.80 -11.74
CA PHE A 120 0.78 14.17 -11.40
C PHE A 120 2.23 14.51 -11.79
N MET A 121 3.19 13.66 -11.42
CA MET A 121 4.60 13.93 -11.69
C MET A 121 4.92 13.83 -13.19
N ASN A 122 4.29 12.91 -13.92
CA ASN A 122 4.46 12.85 -15.38
C ASN A 122 3.83 14.07 -16.06
N GLY A 123 2.64 14.52 -15.62
CA GLY A 123 2.03 15.75 -16.11
C GLY A 123 2.84 17.00 -15.77
N TYR A 124 3.38 17.08 -14.55
CA TYR A 124 4.22 18.18 -14.08
C TYR A 124 5.53 18.27 -14.85
N CYS A 125 6.14 17.11 -15.12
CA CYS A 125 7.39 17.04 -15.84
C CYS A 125 7.26 17.10 -17.34
N ALA A 126 6.05 17.04 -17.91
CA ALA A 126 5.84 17.22 -19.33
C ALA A 126 5.47 18.67 -19.62
N SER A 127 6.16 19.29 -20.59
CA SER A 127 5.88 20.68 -20.98
C SER A 127 4.67 20.85 -21.90
N ALA A 128 3.96 19.76 -22.25
CA ALA A 128 2.87 19.78 -23.21
C ALA A 128 1.52 20.14 -22.55
N PRO A 129 0.67 20.96 -23.21
CA PRO A 129 -0.60 21.43 -22.65
C PRO A 129 -1.60 20.31 -22.37
N HIS A 130 -1.54 19.21 -23.14
CA HIS A 130 -2.43 18.05 -22.99
C HIS A 130 -1.85 16.92 -22.12
N ALA A 131 -0.63 17.05 -21.61
CA ALA A 131 0.06 15.97 -20.89
C ALA A 131 -0.72 15.50 -19.66
N TRP A 132 -1.29 16.42 -18.89
CA TRP A 132 -2.09 16.10 -17.71
C TRP A 132 -3.31 15.24 -18.04
N ALA A 133 -4.01 15.56 -19.13
CA ALA A 133 -5.16 14.78 -19.59
C ALA A 133 -4.72 13.41 -20.10
N TYR A 134 -3.66 13.37 -20.92
CA TYR A 134 -3.10 12.12 -21.44
C TYR A 134 -2.68 11.15 -20.33
N PHE A 135 -1.96 11.64 -19.31
CA PHE A 135 -1.55 10.80 -18.18
C PHE A 135 -2.72 10.41 -17.28
N ALA A 136 -3.76 11.23 -17.15
CA ALA A 136 -4.98 10.84 -16.42
C ALA A 136 -5.68 9.66 -17.12
N ILE A 137 -5.82 9.76 -18.45
CA ILE A 137 -6.40 8.71 -19.28
C ILE A 137 -5.54 7.43 -19.23
N SER A 138 -4.22 7.59 -19.32
CA SER A 138 -3.24 6.49 -19.27
C SER A 138 -3.12 5.84 -17.89
N ALA A 139 -3.65 6.46 -16.83
CA ALA A 139 -3.74 5.87 -15.50
C ALA A 139 -4.89 4.84 -15.41
N LEU A 140 -5.94 4.95 -16.23
CA LEU A 140 -7.11 4.05 -16.16
C LEU A 140 -6.75 2.58 -16.43
N PRO A 141 -6.00 2.22 -17.49
CA PRO A 141 -5.57 0.84 -17.70
C PRO A 141 -4.71 0.31 -16.55
N ARG A 142 -3.91 1.19 -15.91
CA ARG A 142 -3.08 0.82 -14.76
C ARG A 142 -3.88 0.57 -13.49
N LEU A 143 -5.03 1.24 -13.32
CA LEU A 143 -5.94 1.02 -12.19
C LEU A 143 -6.72 -0.29 -12.30
N ALA A 144 -6.99 -0.77 -13.51
CA ALA A 144 -7.83 -1.96 -13.71
C ALA A 144 -7.28 -3.23 -13.05
N PRO A 145 -5.98 -3.58 -13.16
CA PRO A 145 -5.41 -4.69 -12.41
C PRO A 145 -5.61 -4.57 -10.90
N TYR A 146 -5.46 -3.37 -10.34
CA TYR A 146 -5.67 -3.13 -8.91
C TYR A 146 -7.14 -3.28 -8.51
N ALA A 147 -8.07 -2.83 -9.37
CA ALA A 147 -9.50 -3.01 -9.16
C ALA A 147 -9.90 -4.48 -9.17
N VAL A 148 -9.35 -5.27 -10.10
CA VAL A 148 -9.59 -6.72 -10.17
C VAL A 148 -8.99 -7.41 -8.95
N VAL A 149 -7.74 -7.10 -8.57
CA VAL A 149 -7.11 -7.66 -7.36
C VAL A 149 -7.95 -7.33 -6.12
N ALA A 150 -8.40 -6.09 -5.96
CA ALA A 150 -9.19 -5.66 -4.82
C ALA A 150 -10.57 -6.35 -4.77
N LEU A 151 -11.23 -6.52 -5.92
CA LEU A 151 -12.51 -7.21 -6.05
C LEU A 151 -12.37 -8.69 -5.71
N VAL A 152 -11.39 -9.37 -6.30
CA VAL A 152 -11.09 -10.79 -6.08
C VAL A 152 -10.70 -11.02 -4.62
N ALA A 153 -9.80 -10.20 -4.07
CA ALA A 153 -9.36 -10.35 -2.68
C ALA A 153 -10.50 -10.12 -1.68
N SER A 154 -11.35 -9.12 -1.89
CA SER A 154 -12.50 -8.84 -1.02
C SER A 154 -13.59 -9.91 -1.13
N GLY A 155 -13.82 -10.45 -2.34
CA GLY A 155 -14.87 -11.44 -2.60
C GLY A 155 -14.48 -12.88 -2.26
N ALA A 156 -13.25 -13.28 -2.55
CA ALA A 156 -12.75 -14.63 -2.28
C ALA A 156 -12.17 -14.77 -0.86
N GLY A 157 -11.63 -13.68 -0.29
CA GLY A 157 -10.95 -13.67 1.00
C GLY A 157 -11.74 -14.26 2.19
N PRO A 158 -13.06 -14.04 2.31
CA PRO A 158 -13.88 -14.67 3.35
C PRO A 158 -14.12 -16.18 3.16
N ARG A 159 -14.04 -16.67 1.92
CA ARG A 159 -14.31 -18.07 1.57
C ARG A 159 -13.08 -18.97 1.67
N LEU A 160 -11.88 -18.38 1.65
CA LEU A 160 -10.63 -19.11 1.82
C LEU A 160 -10.39 -19.44 3.29
N ALA A 161 -10.30 -20.74 3.58
CA ALA A 161 -9.99 -21.25 4.91
C ALA A 161 -8.59 -20.85 5.40
N HIS A 162 -8.36 -21.00 6.70
CA HIS A 162 -7.16 -20.48 7.38
C HIS A 162 -5.90 -21.32 7.08
N GLY A 163 -4.73 -20.70 7.24
CA GLY A 163 -3.44 -21.37 7.08
C GLY A 163 -2.99 -21.53 5.63
N TRP A 164 -2.45 -22.70 5.28
CA TRP A 164 -1.79 -22.99 4.00
C TRP A 164 -2.73 -22.83 2.79
N GLN A 165 -4.03 -23.13 2.95
CA GLN A 165 -5.04 -22.99 1.89
C GLN A 165 -5.17 -21.55 1.40
N ARG A 166 -4.89 -20.56 2.26
CA ARG A 166 -4.85 -19.15 1.86
C ARG A 166 -3.65 -18.85 0.97
N GLY A 167 -2.50 -19.45 1.28
CA GLY A 167 -1.28 -19.32 0.46
C GLY A 167 -1.50 -19.94 -0.92
N VAL A 168 -2.05 -21.15 -0.97
CA VAL A 168 -2.40 -21.80 -2.25
C VAL A 168 -3.47 -21.02 -3.00
N GLY A 169 -4.52 -20.56 -2.32
CA GLY A 169 -5.56 -19.72 -2.92
C GLY A 169 -4.98 -18.42 -3.49
N ALA A 170 -4.06 -17.77 -2.79
CA ALA A 170 -3.36 -16.59 -3.30
C ALA A 170 -2.50 -16.90 -4.52
N ALA A 171 -1.79 -18.03 -4.53
CA ALA A 171 -0.98 -18.47 -5.67
C ALA A 171 -1.85 -18.78 -6.89
N VAL A 172 -2.94 -19.53 -6.73
CA VAL A 172 -3.87 -19.87 -7.82
C VAL A 172 -4.56 -18.63 -8.38
N LEU A 173 -5.12 -17.77 -7.52
CA LEU A 173 -5.77 -16.54 -7.95
C LEU A 173 -4.75 -15.57 -8.58
N GLY A 174 -3.57 -15.45 -8.00
CA GLY A 174 -2.49 -14.63 -8.53
C GLY A 174 -2.00 -15.12 -9.89
N LEU A 175 -1.87 -16.43 -10.09
CA LEU A 175 -1.51 -17.02 -11.39
C LEU A 175 -2.60 -16.76 -12.44
N ALA A 176 -3.87 -16.99 -12.08
CA ALA A 176 -5.00 -16.72 -12.96
C ALA A 176 -5.03 -15.24 -13.39
N LEU A 177 -4.76 -14.32 -12.46
CA LEU A 177 -4.62 -12.91 -12.79
C LEU A 177 -3.39 -12.62 -13.65
N ALA A 178 -2.23 -13.21 -13.37
CA ALA A 178 -1.03 -13.01 -14.18
C ALA A 178 -1.24 -13.42 -15.65
N LEU A 179 -2.09 -14.43 -15.90
CA LEU A 179 -2.48 -14.85 -17.24
C LEU A 179 -3.52 -13.91 -17.88
N ALA A 180 -4.47 -13.40 -17.10
CA ALA A 180 -5.57 -12.58 -17.61
C ALA A 180 -5.24 -11.08 -17.75
N MET A 181 -4.39 -10.54 -16.87
CA MET A 181 -4.10 -9.10 -16.78
C MET A 181 -3.40 -8.52 -18.01
N PRO A 182 -2.45 -9.21 -18.68
CA PRO A 182 -1.86 -8.70 -19.92
C PRO A 182 -2.92 -8.44 -21.00
N SER A 183 -3.83 -9.40 -21.22
CA SER A 183 -4.91 -9.27 -22.20
C SER A 183 -5.89 -8.16 -21.83
N LEU A 184 -6.27 -8.05 -20.55
CA LEU A 184 -7.12 -6.97 -20.08
C LEU A 184 -6.48 -5.60 -20.26
N SER A 185 -5.19 -5.48 -19.92
CA SER A 185 -4.44 -4.22 -20.02
C SER A 185 -4.27 -3.81 -21.48
N ALA A 186 -3.91 -4.76 -22.36
CA ALA A 186 -3.80 -4.52 -23.79
C ALA A 186 -5.14 -4.10 -24.40
N TRP A 187 -6.24 -4.75 -23.99
CA TRP A 187 -7.58 -4.35 -24.41
C TRP A 187 -7.92 -2.92 -23.96
N LEU A 188 -7.67 -2.58 -22.69
CA LEU A 188 -7.91 -1.23 -22.15
C LEU A 188 -7.03 -0.17 -22.82
N ASP A 189 -5.75 -0.47 -23.03
CA ASP A 189 -4.84 0.41 -23.76
C ASP A 189 -5.36 0.66 -25.18
N SER A 190 -5.81 -0.39 -25.88
CA SER A 190 -6.38 -0.27 -27.23
C SER A 190 -7.72 0.48 -27.29
N ALA A 191 -8.56 0.30 -26.27
CA ALA A 191 -9.88 0.92 -26.21
C ALA A 191 -9.78 2.41 -25.84
N VAL A 192 -8.82 2.75 -24.97
CA VAL A 192 -8.73 4.06 -24.34
C VAL A 192 -7.49 4.81 -24.80
N VAL A 193 -6.28 4.34 -24.47
CA VAL A 193 -5.03 5.09 -24.66
C VAL A 193 -4.69 5.28 -26.13
N VAL A 194 -4.92 4.27 -26.98
CA VAL A 194 -4.67 4.34 -28.43
C VAL A 194 -5.41 5.51 -29.08
N ARG A 195 -6.60 5.88 -28.56
CA ARG A 195 -7.40 6.99 -29.10
C ARG A 195 -6.82 8.37 -28.83
N PHE A 196 -5.89 8.48 -27.88
CA PHE A 196 -5.29 9.75 -27.45
C PHE A 196 -3.76 9.73 -27.62
N GLN A 197 -3.22 8.87 -28.50
CA GLN A 197 -1.77 8.77 -28.70
C GLN A 197 -1.13 10.08 -29.17
N ASP A 198 -1.86 10.85 -29.98
CA ASP A 198 -1.39 12.15 -30.47
C ASP A 198 -1.22 13.20 -29.35
N TRP A 199 -1.77 12.95 -28.16
CA TRP A 199 -1.60 13.81 -26.99
C TRP A 199 -0.40 13.41 -26.12
N ALA A 200 0.30 12.33 -26.47
CA ALA A 200 1.47 11.87 -25.74
C ALA A 200 2.60 12.92 -25.83
N PRO A 201 3.13 13.41 -24.69
CA PRO A 201 4.22 14.38 -24.72
C PRO A 201 5.50 13.73 -25.27
N THR A 202 6.02 14.29 -26.36
CA THR A 202 7.28 13.87 -26.98
C THR A 202 8.50 14.60 -26.42
N GLU A 203 8.31 15.77 -25.81
CA GLU A 203 9.38 16.66 -25.39
C GLU A 203 9.13 17.27 -24.00
N GLY A 204 10.18 17.94 -23.49
CA GLY A 204 10.09 18.80 -22.31
C GLY A 204 10.02 18.06 -20.98
N TRP A 205 10.66 16.89 -20.90
CA TRP A 205 10.81 16.13 -19.67
C TRP A 205 11.77 16.78 -18.68
N CYS A 206 11.46 16.71 -17.38
CA CYS A 206 12.40 17.05 -16.31
C CYS A 206 13.74 16.32 -16.51
N GLN A 207 14.84 17.07 -16.55
CA GLN A 207 16.19 16.53 -16.71
C GLN A 207 16.88 16.33 -15.37
N LEU A 208 17.79 15.36 -15.32
CA LEU A 208 18.68 15.14 -14.18
C LEU A 208 19.90 16.08 -14.27
N PRO A 209 20.44 16.55 -13.12
CA PRO A 209 19.93 16.36 -11.76
C PRO A 209 18.66 17.19 -11.50
N TYR A 210 17.71 16.61 -10.75
CA TYR A 210 16.46 17.30 -10.45
C TYR A 210 16.69 18.47 -9.49
N GLY A 211 16.37 19.68 -9.93
CA GLY A 211 16.35 20.87 -9.08
C GLY A 211 15.22 20.84 -8.04
N TRP A 212 15.26 21.78 -7.10
CA TRP A 212 14.26 21.90 -6.01
C TRP A 212 12.81 21.97 -6.52
N LYS A 213 12.59 22.52 -7.72
CA LYS A 213 11.27 22.63 -8.36
C LYS A 213 10.64 21.27 -8.65
N VAL A 214 11.43 20.22 -8.86
CA VAL A 214 10.94 18.85 -9.12
C VAL A 214 10.98 18.02 -7.84
N VAL A 215 12.04 18.19 -7.04
CA VAL A 215 12.22 17.45 -5.78
C VAL A 215 11.09 17.77 -4.79
N LEU A 216 10.74 19.04 -4.59
CA LEU A 216 9.70 19.40 -3.62
C LEU A 216 8.33 18.77 -3.94
N PRO A 217 7.78 18.89 -5.17
CA PRO A 217 6.56 18.16 -5.56
C PRO A 217 6.69 16.64 -5.44
N ALA A 218 7.86 16.08 -5.73
CA ALA A 218 8.08 14.63 -5.59
C ALA A 218 7.95 14.17 -4.13
N TYR A 219 8.45 14.95 -3.17
CA TYR A 219 8.27 14.68 -1.73
C TYR A 219 6.82 14.87 -1.29
N LEU A 220 6.17 15.96 -1.71
CA LEU A 220 4.77 16.22 -1.32
C LEU A 220 3.82 15.13 -1.83
N THR A 221 3.97 14.73 -3.09
CA THR A 221 3.15 13.65 -3.68
C THR A 221 3.46 12.28 -3.08
N PHE A 222 4.73 12.00 -2.74
CA PHE A 222 5.09 10.77 -2.03
C PHE A 222 4.48 10.70 -0.62
N ILE A 223 4.52 11.81 0.13
CA ILE A 223 3.90 11.88 1.45
C ILE A 223 2.38 11.72 1.33
N ALA A 224 1.76 12.46 0.40
CA ALA A 224 0.30 12.51 0.26
C ALA A 224 -0.31 11.20 -0.25
N GLU A 225 0.44 10.40 -1.02
CA GLU A 225 -0.09 9.18 -1.63
C GLU A 225 0.49 7.90 -1.01
N PRO A 226 1.67 7.39 -1.39
CA PRO A 226 2.14 6.09 -0.91
C PRO A 226 2.41 6.06 0.60
N ALA A 227 2.91 7.15 1.20
CA ALA A 227 3.16 7.18 2.64
C ALA A 227 1.86 7.14 3.45
N LEU A 228 0.88 8.01 3.11
CA LEU A 228 -0.43 7.96 3.77
C LEU A 228 -1.13 6.61 3.55
N ALA A 229 -1.07 6.06 2.34
CA ALA A 229 -1.60 4.72 2.06
C ALA A 229 -0.96 3.66 2.96
N CYS A 230 0.36 3.71 3.14
CA CYS A 230 1.09 2.83 4.04
C CYS A 230 0.63 3.01 5.50
N LEU A 231 0.42 4.26 5.98
CA LEU A 231 -0.11 4.51 7.31
C LEU A 231 -1.52 3.92 7.52
N PHE A 232 -2.41 4.08 6.54
CA PHE A 232 -3.75 3.51 6.60
C PHE A 232 -3.74 1.97 6.50
N CYS A 233 -2.85 1.40 5.69
CA CYS A 233 -2.58 -0.04 5.70
C CYS A 233 -2.17 -0.49 7.10
N MET A 234 -1.27 0.22 7.79
CA MET A 234 -0.88 -0.11 9.16
C MET A 234 -2.07 0.00 10.12
N ALA A 235 -2.88 1.06 10.03
CA ALA A 235 -4.06 1.23 10.88
C ALA A 235 -5.08 0.09 10.72
N CYS A 236 -5.22 -0.45 9.50
CA CYS A 236 -6.09 -1.59 9.23
C CYS A 236 -5.45 -2.92 9.68
N ALA A 237 -4.15 -3.08 9.49
CA ALA A 237 -3.38 -4.29 9.72
C ALA A 237 -3.00 -4.52 11.19
N ALA A 238 -2.80 -3.46 11.97
CA ALA A 238 -2.22 -3.50 13.30
C ALA A 238 -2.83 -4.54 14.25
N PRO A 239 -4.17 -4.74 14.31
CA PRO A 239 -4.77 -5.73 15.20
C PRO A 239 -4.48 -7.19 14.80
N ALA A 240 -4.11 -7.42 13.53
CA ALA A 240 -3.83 -8.75 13.01
C ALA A 240 -2.32 -9.08 12.95
N LEU A 241 -1.46 -8.09 13.17
CA LEU A 241 -0.02 -8.28 13.22
C LEU A 241 0.44 -8.77 14.61
N PRO A 242 1.58 -9.48 14.70
CA PRO A 242 2.18 -9.89 15.97
C PRO A 242 2.25 -8.73 16.98
N ALA A 243 2.06 -8.99 18.27
CA ALA A 243 1.98 -7.93 19.27
C ALA A 243 3.34 -7.45 19.80
N LYS A 244 4.41 -8.22 19.58
CA LYS A 244 5.68 -8.05 20.30
C LYS A 244 6.88 -7.95 19.35
N GLY A 245 7.81 -7.06 19.72
CA GLY A 245 9.14 -6.99 19.14
C GLY A 245 9.21 -6.53 17.69
N LEU A 246 10.29 -6.93 17.01
CA LEU A 246 10.58 -6.58 15.62
C LEU A 246 9.74 -7.36 14.60
N GLU A 247 9.01 -8.40 15.03
CA GLU A 247 8.18 -9.23 14.15
C GLU A 247 7.09 -8.43 13.45
N ARG A 248 6.45 -7.49 14.16
CA ARG A 248 5.40 -6.64 13.59
C ARG A 248 5.92 -5.71 12.50
N PRO A 249 6.97 -4.90 12.74
CA PRO A 249 7.59 -4.12 11.67
C PRO A 249 8.05 -4.95 10.48
N MET A 250 8.65 -6.11 10.71
CA MET A 250 9.12 -6.98 9.62
C MET A 250 7.95 -7.58 8.82
N ALA A 251 6.92 -8.09 9.48
CA ALA A 251 5.74 -8.64 8.80
C ALA A 251 5.00 -7.57 8.00
N PHE A 252 4.88 -6.36 8.56
CA PHE A 252 4.24 -5.23 7.88
C PHE A 252 5.07 -4.75 6.68
N MET A 253 6.39 -4.63 6.84
CA MET A 253 7.32 -4.33 5.75
C MET A 253 7.16 -5.33 4.59
N LEU A 254 7.18 -6.63 4.87
CA LEU A 254 7.02 -7.68 3.86
C LEU A 254 5.67 -7.58 3.15
N MET A 255 4.59 -7.27 3.88
CA MET A 255 3.27 -7.03 3.29
C MET A 255 3.28 -5.83 2.35
N ILE A 256 3.88 -4.70 2.74
CA ILE A 256 3.97 -3.50 1.89
C ILE A 256 4.78 -3.80 0.62
N LEU A 257 5.91 -4.49 0.75
CA LEU A 257 6.71 -4.93 -0.40
C LEU A 257 5.94 -5.87 -1.32
N ALA A 258 5.14 -6.78 -0.77
CA ALA A 258 4.29 -7.67 -1.56
C ALA A 258 3.19 -6.89 -2.30
N LEU A 259 2.48 -5.98 -1.62
CA LEU A 259 1.44 -5.14 -2.21
C LEU A 259 1.95 -4.21 -3.32
N LYS A 260 3.22 -3.78 -3.24
CA LYS A 260 3.87 -2.97 -4.27
C LYS A 260 4.59 -3.80 -5.37
N LYS A 261 4.46 -5.14 -5.36
CA LYS A 261 5.21 -6.03 -6.26
C LYS A 261 6.74 -5.79 -6.20
N GLN A 262 7.28 -5.37 -5.06
CA GLN A 262 8.71 -5.05 -4.88
C GLN A 262 9.49 -6.12 -4.12
N LEU A 263 8.83 -7.09 -3.48
CA LEU A 263 9.48 -8.04 -2.58
C LEU A 263 10.65 -8.80 -3.22
N LEU A 264 10.49 -9.23 -4.47
CA LEU A 264 11.51 -9.97 -5.23
C LEU A 264 11.94 -9.23 -6.50
N MET A 265 11.42 -8.02 -6.74
CA MET A 265 11.60 -7.34 -8.02
C MET A 265 13.06 -6.98 -8.27
N ALA A 266 13.81 -6.58 -7.24
CA ALA A 266 15.23 -6.30 -7.38
C ALA A 266 16.04 -7.53 -7.82
N VAL A 267 15.69 -8.71 -7.31
CA VAL A 267 16.32 -9.99 -7.70
C VAL A 267 15.94 -10.37 -9.12
N PHE A 268 14.66 -10.27 -9.48
CA PHE A 268 14.22 -10.55 -10.85
C PHE A 268 14.86 -9.59 -11.85
N TYR A 269 14.98 -8.31 -11.51
CA TYR A 269 15.63 -7.34 -12.37
C TYR A 269 17.12 -7.66 -12.57
N ALA A 270 17.83 -8.08 -11.52
CA ALA A 270 19.22 -8.51 -11.60
C ALA A 270 19.46 -9.72 -12.51
N VAL A 271 18.45 -10.59 -12.68
CA VAL A 271 18.55 -11.83 -13.49
C VAL A 271 18.02 -11.65 -14.91
N TYR A 272 16.93 -10.89 -15.08
CA TYR A 272 16.18 -10.81 -16.33
C TYR A 272 16.40 -9.52 -17.13
N SER A 273 17.03 -8.48 -16.54
CA SER A 273 17.36 -7.28 -17.31
C SER A 273 18.62 -7.47 -18.14
N SER A 274 18.77 -6.63 -19.16
CA SER A 274 19.98 -6.57 -19.99
C SER A 274 21.18 -5.92 -19.29
N MET A 275 20.96 -5.31 -18.11
CA MET A 275 22.00 -4.60 -17.35
C MET A 275 22.90 -5.54 -16.54
N PRO A 276 24.12 -5.10 -16.18
CA PRO A 276 24.96 -5.83 -15.24
C PRO A 276 24.22 -6.09 -13.92
N ALA A 277 24.30 -7.32 -13.41
CA ALA A 277 23.46 -7.77 -12.29
C ALA A 277 23.51 -6.87 -11.05
N LEU A 278 24.69 -6.36 -10.67
CA LEU A 278 24.84 -5.44 -9.52
C LEU A 278 24.19 -4.07 -9.79
N THR A 279 24.34 -3.56 -11.01
CA THR A 279 23.72 -2.29 -11.43
C THR A 279 22.21 -2.43 -11.46
N ALA A 280 21.70 -3.52 -12.00
CA ALA A 280 20.27 -3.85 -12.01
C ALA A 280 19.71 -4.01 -10.59
N LEU A 281 20.45 -4.72 -9.71
CA LEU A 281 20.08 -4.89 -8.31
C LEU A 281 20.00 -3.54 -7.59
N ALA A 282 20.97 -2.65 -7.77
CA ALA A 282 20.93 -1.30 -7.19
C ALA A 282 19.79 -0.46 -7.79
N SER A 283 19.62 -0.54 -9.12
CA SER A 283 18.62 0.20 -9.89
C SER A 283 17.20 -0.10 -9.45
N MET A 284 16.82 -1.38 -9.35
CA MET A 284 15.48 -1.74 -8.89
C MET A 284 15.40 -1.79 -7.35
N GLY A 285 16.52 -2.08 -6.69
CA GLY A 285 16.67 -2.12 -5.24
C GLY A 285 16.39 -0.78 -4.57
N GLN A 286 16.61 0.36 -5.24
CA GLN A 286 16.25 1.67 -4.68
C GLN A 286 14.76 1.77 -4.31
N PHE A 287 13.87 1.25 -5.17
CA PHE A 287 12.43 1.25 -4.91
C PHE A 287 12.01 0.21 -3.89
N SER A 288 12.67 -0.96 -3.90
CA SER A 288 12.44 -1.98 -2.87
C SER A 288 12.85 -1.46 -1.49
N LEU A 289 14.00 -0.79 -1.40
CA LEU A 289 14.52 -0.25 -0.15
C LEU A 289 13.70 0.94 0.36
N GLU A 290 13.30 1.86 -0.51
CA GLU A 290 12.38 2.97 -0.19
C GLU A 290 11.12 2.47 0.51
N PHE A 291 10.46 1.45 -0.04
CA PHE A 291 9.20 0.92 0.52
C PHE A 291 9.42 -0.02 1.70
N ALA A 292 10.57 -0.69 1.76
CA ALA A 292 10.98 -1.45 2.94
C ALA A 292 11.14 -0.52 4.15
N ILE A 293 11.88 0.58 3.97
CA ILE A 293 12.10 1.60 5.01
C ILE A 293 10.78 2.26 5.39
N LEU A 294 9.95 2.65 4.42
CA LEU A 294 8.64 3.23 4.68
C LEU A 294 7.77 2.30 5.53
N GLY A 295 7.60 1.05 5.10
CA GLY A 295 6.80 0.06 5.82
C GLY A 295 7.33 -0.18 7.24
N PHE A 296 8.63 -0.45 7.36
CA PHE A 296 9.27 -0.72 8.64
C PHE A 296 9.13 0.45 9.62
N LEU A 297 9.49 1.67 9.20
CA LEU A 297 9.46 2.85 10.07
C LEU A 297 8.04 3.29 10.42
N VAL A 298 7.06 3.13 9.53
CA VAL A 298 5.64 3.37 9.86
C VAL A 298 5.17 2.41 10.96
N ALA A 299 5.52 1.13 10.89
CA ALA A 299 5.17 0.16 11.93
C ALA A 299 5.89 0.43 13.26
N VAL A 300 7.19 0.77 13.23
CA VAL A 300 7.93 1.18 14.44
C VAL A 300 7.32 2.43 15.08
N SER A 301 6.96 3.42 14.27
CA SER A 301 6.31 4.65 14.72
C SER A 301 4.94 4.38 15.34
N TRP A 302 4.17 3.45 14.74
CA TRP A 302 2.90 2.98 15.28
C TRP A 302 3.08 2.35 16.67
N ASP A 303 4.05 1.45 16.82
CA ASP A 303 4.33 0.78 18.10
C ASP A 303 4.85 1.73 19.18
N HIS A 304 5.67 2.72 18.80
CA HIS A 304 6.12 3.78 19.70
C HIS A 304 4.93 4.65 20.17
N ALA A 305 4.06 5.05 19.24
CA ALA A 305 2.88 5.85 19.54
C ALA A 305 1.86 5.10 20.41
N ALA A 306 1.72 3.78 20.23
CA ALA A 306 0.86 2.92 21.05
C ALA A 306 1.38 2.78 22.49
N ARG A 307 2.70 2.59 22.67
CA ARG A 307 3.34 2.47 24.00
C ARG A 307 3.36 3.76 24.79
N SER A 308 3.36 4.90 24.11
CA SER A 308 3.43 6.22 24.75
C SER A 308 2.12 6.64 25.45
N ARG A 309 1.08 5.81 25.44
CA ARG A 309 -0.23 6.11 26.03
C ARG A 309 -0.20 5.94 27.56
N PRO A 310 -0.67 6.94 28.33
CA PRO A 310 -0.79 6.82 29.78
C PRO A 310 -1.69 5.62 30.13
N GLY A 311 -1.19 4.71 30.98
CA GLY A 311 -1.90 3.49 31.40
C GLY A 311 -1.49 2.19 30.70
N ALA A 312 -0.73 2.24 29.60
CA ALA A 312 -0.27 1.02 28.90
C ALA A 312 0.75 0.19 29.72
N THR A 313 1.47 0.83 30.63
CA THR A 313 2.44 0.17 31.53
C THR A 313 1.79 -0.56 32.71
N ALA A 314 0.53 -0.28 33.06
CA ALA A 314 -0.15 -0.95 34.17
C ALA A 314 -0.70 -2.33 33.80
N ALA A 315 -0.99 -2.58 32.51
CA ALA A 315 -1.64 -3.82 32.04
C ALA A 315 -0.69 -4.95 31.61
N VAL A 316 0.64 -4.74 31.67
CA VAL A 316 1.64 -5.73 31.23
C VAL A 316 2.29 -6.47 32.43
N ARG A 317 1.79 -6.26 33.66
CA ARG A 317 2.27 -6.92 34.88
C ARG A 317 1.29 -7.93 35.50
N HIS A 318 0.38 -8.51 34.71
CA HIS A 318 -0.44 -9.64 35.14
C HIS A 318 -0.42 -10.76 34.10
#